data_AF-A0A8S2ZQC1-F1
#
_entry.id   AF-A0A8S2ZQC1-F1
#
_cell.length_a   1.000
_cell.length_b   1.000
_cell.length_c   1.000
_cell.angle_alpha   90.00
_cell.angle_beta   90.00
_cell.angle_gamma   90.00
#
_symmetry.space_group_name_H-M   'P 1'
#
loop_
_entity.id
_entity.type
_entity.pdbx_description
1 polymer ?
#
loop_
_entity_poly.entity_id
_entity_poly.type
_entity_poly.pdbx_seq_one_letter_code
_entity_poly.pdbx_strand_id
1 'polypeptide(L)' 'KLNDPENALRAYTYSLKLNPTDPMTLLNYAIFQTNTGVSKSIIDTTLQQFYQSYTERASSLNQRELDASMLEIAGKLVAP' A
#
# COMPACT_ATOMS: atom_id res chain seq x y z
N LYS A 1 3.22 20.32 5.34
CA LYS A 1 4.24 20.69 4.33
C LYS A 1 4.38 19.51 3.38
N LEU A 2 4.49 19.71 2.06
CA LEU A 2 4.86 18.61 1.17
C LEU A 2 6.33 18.27 1.46
N ASN A 3 6.68 16.97 1.52
CA ASN A 3 7.96 16.44 2.03
C ASN A 3 8.11 16.38 3.56
N ASP A 4 7.09 15.84 4.24
CA ASP A 4 7.07 15.62 5.69
C ASP A 4 6.86 14.12 5.99
N PRO A 5 7.96 13.33 6.07
CA PRO A 5 7.86 11.88 6.19
C PRO A 5 7.26 11.44 7.51
N GLU A 6 7.41 12.21 8.59
CA GLU A 6 6.82 11.91 9.89
C GLU A 6 5.29 12.03 9.85
N ASN A 7 4.78 13.12 9.28
CA ASN A 7 3.34 13.29 9.13
C ASN A 7 2.74 12.32 8.09
N ALA A 8 3.49 11.97 7.04
CA ALA A 8 3.07 10.92 6.10
C ALA A 8 2.94 9.55 6.79
N LEU A 9 3.95 9.15 7.58
CA LEU A 9 3.90 7.91 8.36
C LEU A 9 2.70 7.89 9.33
N ARG A 10 2.44 8.99 10.02
CA ARG A 10 1.28 9.13 10.91
C ARG A 10 -0.05 9.00 10.15
N ALA A 11 -0.14 9.61 8.98
CA ALA A 11 -1.34 9.54 8.14
C ALA A 11 -1.62 8.11 7.66
N TYR A 12 -0.61 7.40 7.15
CA TYR A 12 -0.76 6.00 6.74
C TYR A 12 -1.12 5.10 7.93
N THR A 13 -0.44 5.27 9.06
CA THR A 13 -0.74 4.52 10.28
C THR A 13 -2.18 4.74 10.75
N TYR A 14 -2.68 5.97 10.68
CA TYR A 14 -4.04 6.28 11.08
C TYR A 14 -5.07 5.75 10.07
N SER A 15 -4.80 5.90 8.76
CA SER A 15 -5.67 5.36 7.70
C SER A 15 -5.84 3.84 7.82
N LEU A 16 -4.73 3.11 8.00
CA LEU A 16 -4.75 1.66 8.17
C LEU A 16 -5.36 1.19 9.50
N LYS A 17 -5.43 2.06 10.52
CA LYS A 17 -6.23 1.78 11.72
C LYS A 17 -7.73 1.85 11.46
N LEU A 18 -8.16 2.78 10.60
CA LEU A 18 -9.57 2.96 10.26
C LEU A 18 -10.04 1.94 9.22
N ASN A 19 -9.23 1.66 8.21
CA ASN A 19 -9.48 0.66 7.19
C ASN A 19 -8.20 -0.16 6.93
N PRO A 20 -8.00 -1.28 7.65
CA PRO A 20 -6.78 -2.08 7.56
C PRO A 20 -6.58 -2.75 6.20
N THR A 21 -7.64 -2.89 5.42
CA THR A 21 -7.66 -3.64 4.16
C THR A 21 -7.91 -2.72 2.96
N ASP A 22 -7.68 -1.42 3.08
CA ASP A 22 -7.76 -0.51 1.94
C ASP A 22 -6.57 -0.73 0.98
N PRO A 23 -6.77 -1.28 -0.23
CA PRO A 23 -5.67 -1.60 -1.13
C PRO A 23 -4.91 -0.35 -1.58
N MET A 24 -5.60 0.79 -1.73
CA MET A 24 -4.96 2.05 -2.14
C MET A 24 -4.03 2.59 -1.06
N THR A 25 -4.48 2.64 0.20
CA THR A 25 -3.64 3.04 1.33
C THR A 25 -2.44 2.11 1.49
N LEU A 26 -2.63 0.79 1.39
CA LEU A 26 -1.54 -0.18 1.52
C LEU A 26 -0.48 0.00 0.43
N LEU A 27 -0.88 0.18 -0.84
CA LEU A 27 0.05 0.43 -1.94
C LEU A 27 0.82 1.74 -1.75
N ASN A 28 0.12 2.83 -1.41
CA ASN A 28 0.76 4.12 -1.17
C ASN A 28 1.72 4.08 0.02
N TYR A 29 1.39 3.30 1.05
CA TYR A 29 2.28 3.10 2.19
C TYR A 29 3.54 2.32 1.80
N ALA A 30 3.42 1.27 0.99
CA ALA A 30 4.58 0.55 0.46
C ALA A 30 5.49 1.47 -0.38
N ILE A 31 4.92 2.32 -1.25
CA ILE A 31 5.68 3.33 -2.01
C ILE A 31 6.44 4.28 -1.05
N PHE A 32 5.76 4.76 -0.01
CA PHE A 32 6.39 5.61 0.99
C PHE A 32 7.54 4.92 1.72
N GLN A 33 7.36 3.66 2.12
CA GLN A 33 8.39 2.85 2.77
C GLN A 33 9.63 2.68 1.88
N THR A 34 9.43 2.37 0.58
CA THR A 34 10.51 2.31 -0.41
C THR A 34 11.24 3.65 -0.51
N ASN A 35 10.50 4.76 -0.63
CA ASN A 35 11.08 6.09 -0.79
C ASN A 35 11.81 6.60 0.47
N THR A 36 11.50 6.05 1.64
CA THR A 36 12.13 6.43 2.92
C THR A 36 13.19 5.45 3.40
N GLY A 37 13.51 4.42 2.60
CA GLY A 37 14.56 3.46 2.91
C GLY A 37 14.20 2.49 4.04
N VAL A 38 12.91 2.23 4.25
CA VAL A 38 12.43 1.19 5.17
C VAL A 38 12.92 -0.18 4.69
N SER A 39 13.16 -1.12 5.62
CA SER A 39 13.69 -2.44 5.27
C SER A 39 12.78 -3.21 4.33
N LYS A 40 13.40 -3.96 3.41
CA LYS A 40 12.68 -4.81 2.43
C LYS A 40 11.65 -5.73 3.09
N SER A 41 11.97 -6.32 4.24
CA SER A 41 11.04 -7.18 4.99
C SER A 41 9.73 -6.50 5.40
N ILE A 42 9.77 -5.21 5.75
CA ILE A 42 8.59 -4.43 6.14
C ILE A 42 7.78 -4.05 4.88
N ILE A 43 8.48 -3.71 3.79
CA ILE A 43 7.85 -3.44 2.49
C ILE A 43 7.14 -4.70 1.99
N ASP A 44 7.81 -5.86 2.01
CA ASP A 44 7.23 -7.14 1.60
C ASP A 44 5.99 -7.50 2.42
N THR A 45 6.02 -7.24 3.74
CA THR A 45 4.85 -7.44 4.61
C THR A 45 3.67 -6.56 4.19
N THR A 46 3.94 -5.28 3.88
CA THR A 46 2.91 -4.33 3.45
C THR A 46 2.36 -4.71 2.07
N LEU A 47 3.22 -5.18 1.16
CA LEU A 47 2.82 -5.66 -0.17
C LEU A 47 2.00 -6.95 -0.10
N GLN A 48 2.32 -7.87 0.81
CA GLN A 48 1.49 -9.07 1.06
C GLN A 48 0.07 -8.68 1.49
N GLN A 49 -0.06 -7.72 2.41
CA GLN A 49 -1.37 -7.20 2.83
C GLN A 49 -2.12 -6.53 1.67
N PHE A 50 -1.41 -5.77 0.83
CA PHE A 50 -1.96 -5.17 -0.38
C PHE A 50 -2.53 -6.25 -1.32
N TYR A 51 -1.76 -7.28 -1.67
CA TYR A 51 -2.21 -8.33 -2.59
C TYR A 51 -3.42 -9.09 -2.06
N GLN A 52 -3.43 -9.39 -0.76
CA GLN A 52 -4.57 -10.03 -0.12
C GLN A 52 -5.82 -9.15 -0.23
N SER A 53 -5.72 -7.89 0.21
CA SER A 53 -6.84 -6.95 0.21
C SER A 53 -7.35 -6.64 -1.20
N TYR A 54 -6.44 -6.50 -2.17
CA TYR A 54 -6.77 -6.31 -3.58
C TYR A 54 -7.57 -7.51 -4.10
N THR A 55 -7.12 -8.73 -3.84
CA THR A 55 -7.78 -9.96 -4.33
C THR A 55 -9.17 -10.13 -3.71
N GLU A 56 -9.29 -9.89 -2.41
CA GLU A 56 -10.57 -9.94 -1.70
C GLU A 56 -11.54 -8.89 -2.25
N ARG A 57 -11.09 -7.65 -2.46
CA ARG A 57 -11.94 -6.57 -2.99
C ARG A 57 -12.28 -6.77 -4.46
N ALA A 58 -11.37 -7.29 -5.28
CA ALA A 58 -11.62 -7.62 -6.69
C ALA A 58 -12.67 -8.74 -6.85
N SER A 59 -12.71 -9.66 -5.88
CA SER A 59 -13.71 -10.73 -5.80
C SER A 59 -15.07 -10.24 -5.30
N SER A 60 -15.13 -9.03 -4.72
CA SER A 60 -16.37 -8.38 -4.31
C SER A 60 -16.98 -7.56 -5.46
N LEU A 61 -18.31 -7.39 -5.46
CA LEU A 61 -19.06 -6.72 -6.54
C LEU A 61 -18.69 -5.24 -6.79
N ASN A 62 -17.82 -4.64 -5.97
CA ASN A 62 -17.40 -3.24 -6.05
C ASN A 62 -15.97 -3.10 -6.60
N GLN A 63 -15.80 -3.44 -7.87
CA GLN A 63 -14.51 -3.34 -8.59
C GLN A 63 -14.10 -1.90 -8.95
N ARG A 64 -14.97 -0.89 -8.78
CA ARG A 64 -14.76 0.48 -9.28
C ARG A 64 -13.57 1.24 -8.68
N GLU A 65 -13.01 0.74 -7.59
CA GLU A 65 -11.88 1.37 -6.90
C GLU A 65 -10.53 0.71 -7.19
N LEU A 66 -10.52 -0.42 -7.91
CA LEU A 66 -9.30 -1.15 -8.23
C LEU A 66 -8.87 -0.87 -9.66
N ASP A 67 -7.61 -0.49 -9.79
CA ASP A 67 -6.93 -0.31 -11.07
C ASP A 67 -5.86 -1.40 -11.23
N ALA A 68 -5.80 -2.04 -12.40
CA ALA A 68 -4.76 -3.01 -12.73
C ALA A 68 -3.34 -2.40 -12.64
N SER A 69 -3.22 -1.07 -12.81
CA SER A 69 -1.97 -0.34 -12.60
C SER A 69 -1.41 -0.51 -11.18
N MET A 70 -2.27 -0.76 -10.18
CA MET A 70 -1.86 -1.01 -8.80
C MET A 70 -1.01 -2.29 -8.69
N LEU A 71 -1.38 -3.34 -9.42
CA LEU A 71 -0.60 -4.58 -9.47
C LEU A 71 0.75 -4.37 -10.17
N GLU A 72 0.77 -3.56 -11.24
CA GLU A 72 2.01 -3.22 -11.95
C GLU A 72 2.97 -2.43 -11.04
N ILE A 73 2.46 -1.43 -10.32
CA ILE A 73 3.25 -0.65 -9.37
C ILE A 73 3.79 -1.55 -8.25
N ALA A 74 2.93 -2.37 -7.64
CA ALA A 74 3.34 -3.30 -6.58
C ALA A 74 4.44 -4.25 -7.07
N GLY A 75 4.32 -4.79 -8.29
CA GLY A 75 5.33 -5.65 -8.89
C GLY A 75 6.69 -4.96 -9.07
N LYS A 76 6.70 -3.67 -9.40
CA LYS A 76 7.93 -2.86 -9.49
C LYS A 76 8.61 -2.63 -8.14
N LEU A 77 7.85 -2.64 -7.03
CA LEU A 77 8.41 -2.48 -5.68
C LEU A 77 9.04 -3.78 -5.13
N VAL A 78 8.62 -4.94 -5.64
CA VAL A 78 9.18 -6.25 -5.26
C VAL A 78 10.54 -6.51 -5.92
N ALA A 79 10.74 -5.95 -7.13
CA ALA A 79 11.95 -6.14 -7.92
C ALA A 79 13.21 -5.68 -7.14
N PRO A 80 14.31 -6.45 -7.20
CA PRO A 80 15.54 -6.17 -6.45
C PRO A 80 16.28 -4.92 -6.92
#